data_AF-A0A1H6H7S5-F1
#
_entry.id   AF-A0A1H6H7S5-F1
#
_cell.length_a   1.000
_cell.length_b   1.000
_cell.length_c   1.000
_cell.angle_alpha   90.00
_cell.angle_beta   90.00
_cell.angle_gamma   90.00
#
_symmetry.space_group_name_H-M   'P 1'
#
loop_
_entity.id
_entity.type
_entity.pdbx_description
1 polymer ?
#
loop_
_entity_poly.entity_id
_entity_poly.type
_entity_poly.pdbx_seq_one_letter_code
_entity_poly.pdbx_strand_id
1 'polypeptide(L)'
;MEITAIKERLSLSAILQHYHLEPKNKMLHCFYHEDKTASLQVNPEKNFYKRHSCGKTGDVIQFIEDYEKISKHEVIKKAKSFLVNHEKSTVTDTSGTARPIGQTLISVEKSALFLENTFSYFRKALYCSPPAKEYTGKGI
;
A
#
# COMPACT_ATOMS: atom_id res chain seq x y z
N MET A 1 15.52 11.94 13.57
CA MET A 1 14.64 10.90 12.99
C MET A 1 14.67 11.05 11.48
N GLU A 2 15.22 10.03 10.83
CA GLU A 2 15.37 9.90 9.37
C GLU A 2 14.02 9.67 8.68
N ILE A 3 13.94 10.00 7.38
CA ILE A 3 12.71 9.86 6.59
C ILE A 3 12.24 8.40 6.47
N THR A 4 13.17 7.45 6.43
CA THR A 4 12.89 6.01 6.36
C THR A 4 12.13 5.53 7.60
N ALA A 5 12.61 5.92 8.78
CA ALA A 5 11.96 5.60 10.06
C ALA A 5 10.54 6.18 10.16
N ILE A 6 10.27 7.32 9.51
CA ILE A 6 8.92 7.90 9.49
C ILE A 6 8.01 7.03 8.61
N LYS A 7 8.47 6.62 7.43
CA LYS A 7 7.69 5.79 6.49
C LYS A 7 7.34 4.41 7.06
N GLU A 8 8.21 3.84 7.90
CA GLU A 8 7.95 2.55 8.54
C GLU A 8 6.87 2.63 9.64
N ARG A 9 6.78 3.76 10.34
CA ARG A 9 5.87 3.93 11.48
C ARG A 9 4.55 4.58 11.11
N LEU A 10 4.57 5.49 10.13
CA LEU A 10 3.41 6.27 9.74
C LEU A 10 2.59 5.52 8.69
N SER A 11 1.39 5.11 9.06
CA SER A 11 0.46 4.45 8.13
C SER A 11 -0.42 5.45 7.39
N LEU A 12 -0.76 5.13 6.14
CA LEU A 12 -1.72 5.90 5.36
C LEU A 12 -3.10 5.92 6.03
N SER A 13 -3.48 4.82 6.71
CA SER A 13 -4.73 4.73 7.45
C SER A 13 -4.84 5.80 8.54
N ALA A 14 -3.78 6.00 9.33
CA ALA A 14 -3.76 7.02 10.38
C ALA A 14 -3.90 8.44 9.79
N ILE A 15 -3.26 8.67 8.64
CA ILE A 15 -3.35 9.95 7.93
C ILE A 15 -4.74 10.21 7.37
N LEU A 16 -5.38 9.20 6.77
CA LEU A 16 -6.76 9.32 6.29
C LEU A 16 -7.72 9.64 7.45
N GLN A 17 -7.56 8.98 8.60
CA GLN A 17 -8.34 9.26 9.79
C GLN A 17 -8.12 10.69 10.32
N HIS A 18 -6.86 11.15 10.35
CA HIS A 18 -6.53 12.51 10.79
C HIS A 18 -7.19 13.59 9.92
N TYR A 19 -7.26 13.38 8.61
CA TYR A 19 -7.92 14.30 7.68
C TYR A 19 -9.42 14.03 7.50
N HIS A 20 -10.00 13.10 8.25
CA HIS A 20 -11.40 12.69 8.11
C HIS A 20 -11.78 12.30 6.66
N LEU A 21 -10.84 11.64 5.96
CA LEU A 21 -11.03 11.18 4.59
C LEU A 21 -11.50 9.73 4.60
N GLU A 22 -12.74 9.51 4.15
CA GLU A 22 -13.34 8.19 4.07
C GLU A 22 -13.35 7.67 2.63
N PRO A 23 -12.42 6.77 2.26
CA PRO A 23 -12.41 6.20 0.91
C PRO A 23 -13.59 5.24 0.72
N LYS A 24 -14.41 5.50 -0.30
CA LYS A 24 -15.44 4.54 -0.74
C LYS A 24 -14.82 3.61 -1.78
N ASN A 25 -14.88 2.30 -1.55
CA ASN A 25 -14.24 1.29 -2.41
C ASN A 25 -12.75 1.59 -2.70
N LYS A 26 -11.99 2.02 -1.68
CA LYS A 26 -10.58 2.40 -1.82
C LYS A 26 -10.36 3.61 -2.75
N MET A 27 -11.39 4.42 -3.01
CA MET A 27 -11.32 5.61 -3.88
C MET A 27 -11.76 6.90 -3.16
N LEU A 28 -11.13 7.99 -3.55
CA LEU A 28 -11.37 9.38 -3.12
C LEU A 28 -11.41 10.30 -4.34
N HIS A 29 -11.93 11.51 -4.16
CA HIS A 29 -11.79 12.56 -5.16
C HIS A 29 -10.38 13.14 -5.18
N CYS A 30 -9.99 13.67 -6.33
CA CYS A 30 -8.71 14.35 -6.49
C CYS A 30 -8.65 15.63 -5.63
N PHE A 31 -7.52 15.89 -4.96
CA PHE A 31 -7.29 17.13 -4.20
C PHE A 31 -6.93 18.35 -5.06
N TYR A 32 -6.60 18.13 -6.33
CA TYR A 32 -6.07 19.16 -7.22
C TYR A 32 -7.11 19.79 -8.14
N HIS A 33 -8.14 19.05 -8.50
CA HIS A 33 -9.20 19.53 -9.39
C HIS A 33 -10.53 18.92 -8.95
N GLU A 34 -11.61 19.64 -9.22
CA GLU A 34 -12.95 19.13 -9.03
C GLU A 34 -13.20 18.00 -10.04
N ASP A 35 -13.19 16.77 -9.54
CA ASP A 35 -13.43 15.58 -10.33
C ASP A 35 -14.84 15.05 -10.07
N LYS A 36 -15.62 14.82 -11.14
CA LYS A 36 -16.98 14.28 -11.03
C LYS A 36 -16.97 12.84 -10.51
N THR A 37 -15.91 12.09 -10.81
CA THR A 37 -15.73 10.72 -10.36
C THR A 37 -14.57 10.63 -9.37
N ALA A 38 -14.65 9.69 -8.42
CA ALA A 38 -13.51 9.40 -7.56
C ALA A 38 -12.39 8.82 -8.42
N SER A 39 -11.22 9.47 -8.47
CA SER A 39 -10.07 9.09 -9.31
C SER A 39 -8.78 8.82 -8.52
N LEU A 40 -8.80 9.11 -7.22
CA LEU A 40 -7.70 8.87 -6.30
C LEU A 40 -7.87 7.53 -5.60
N GLN A 41 -7.12 6.52 -6.02
CA GLN A 41 -7.09 5.22 -5.37
C GLN A 41 -6.12 5.25 -4.18
N VAL A 42 -6.60 4.87 -3.00
CA VAL A 42 -5.78 4.75 -1.78
C VAL A 42 -5.70 3.30 -1.35
N ASN A 43 -4.51 2.85 -0.98
CA ASN A 43 -4.28 1.52 -0.44
C ASN A 43 -3.63 1.62 0.94
N PRO A 44 -4.45 1.63 2.02
CA PRO A 44 -3.94 1.73 3.39
C PRO A 44 -3.05 0.56 3.79
N GLU A 45 -3.33 -0.65 3.29
CA GLU A 45 -2.53 -1.85 3.59
C GLU A 45 -1.11 -1.77 3.01
N LYS A 46 -0.97 -1.19 1.81
CA LYS A 46 0.31 -1.00 1.13
C LYS A 46 0.95 0.38 1.36
N ASN A 47 0.32 1.24 2.16
CA ASN A 47 0.75 2.61 2.42
C ASN A 47 1.04 3.43 1.15
N PHE A 48 0.18 3.28 0.14
CA PHE A 48 0.40 3.84 -1.19
C PHE A 48 -0.88 4.44 -1.78
N TYR A 49 -0.73 5.47 -2.60
CA TYR A 49 -1.82 6.03 -3.39
C TYR A 49 -1.44 6.20 -4.86
N LYS A 50 -2.45 6.13 -5.71
CA LYS A 50 -2.36 6.40 -7.15
C LYS A 50 -3.56 7.21 -7.59
N ARG A 51 -3.32 8.28 -8.32
CA ARG A 51 -4.35 9.10 -8.94
C ARG A 51 -4.40 8.82 -10.43
N HIS A 52 -5.51 8.30 -10.92
CA HIS A 52 -5.64 7.91 -12.34
C HIS A 52 -5.82 9.11 -13.26
N SER A 53 -6.46 10.19 -12.79
CA SER A 53 -6.71 11.41 -13.58
C SER A 53 -5.47 12.28 -13.78
N CYS A 54 -4.58 12.40 -12.78
CA CYS A 54 -3.35 13.21 -12.89
C CYS A 54 -2.07 12.38 -13.10
N GLY A 55 -2.13 11.06 -12.98
CA GLY A 55 -0.94 10.19 -13.01
C GLY A 55 -0.02 10.27 -11.79
N LYS A 56 -0.35 11.10 -10.78
CA LYS A 56 0.45 11.19 -9.54
C LYS A 56 0.33 9.91 -8.72
N THR A 57 1.45 9.49 -8.16
CA THR A 57 1.53 8.30 -7.31
C THR A 57 2.58 8.50 -6.24
N GLY A 58 2.39 7.91 -5.07
CA GLY A 58 3.31 8.14 -3.97
C GLY A 58 2.97 7.38 -2.70
N ASP A 59 3.82 7.60 -1.70
CA ASP A 59 3.67 7.06 -0.35
C ASP A 59 2.92 8.04 0.56
N VAL A 60 2.90 7.73 1.86
CA VAL A 60 2.23 8.53 2.90
C VAL A 60 2.79 9.96 2.99
N ILE A 61 4.09 10.13 2.79
CA ILE A 61 4.74 11.44 2.84
C ILE A 61 4.31 12.27 1.64
N GLN A 62 4.38 11.67 0.45
CA GLN A 62 3.94 12.33 -0.78
C GLN A 62 2.45 12.66 -0.73
N PHE A 63 1.63 11.84 -0.05
CA PHE A 63 0.22 12.12 0.15
C PHE A 63 0.00 13.40 0.96
N ILE A 64 0.70 13.56 2.10
CA ILE A 64 0.61 14.77 2.92
C ILE A 64 1.12 15.99 2.14
N GLU A 65 2.23 15.84 1.40
CA GLU A 65 2.78 16.89 0.53
C GLU A 65 1.74 17.36 -0.50
N ASP A 66 1.11 16.41 -1.18
CA ASP A 66 0.12 16.68 -2.23
C ASP A 66 -1.18 17.26 -1.66
N TYR A 67 -1.62 16.79 -0.49
CA TYR A 67 -2.88 17.18 0.13
C TYR A 67 -2.80 18.61 0.67
N GLU A 68 -1.73 18.92 1.40
CA GLU A 68 -1.55 20.23 2.03
C GLU A 68 -0.80 21.24 1.16
N LYS A 69 -0.19 20.79 0.05
CA LYS A 69 0.58 21.62 -0.89
C LYS A 69 1.75 22.35 -0.21
N ILE A 70 2.46 21.64 0.67
CA ILE A 70 3.60 22.14 1.44
C ILE A 70 4.93 21.56 0.94
N SER A 71 6.05 22.13 1.38
CA SER A 71 7.38 21.65 0.98
C SER A 71 7.77 20.36 1.71
N LYS A 72 8.65 19.55 1.09
CA LYS A 72 9.15 18.29 1.69
C LYS A 72 9.66 18.44 3.13
N HIS A 73 10.33 19.54 3.44
CA HIS A 73 10.86 19.77 4.78
C HIS A 73 9.74 19.99 5.81
N GLU A 74 8.68 20.70 5.43
CA GLU A 74 7.49 20.91 6.27
C GLU A 74 6.72 19.61 6.46
N VAL A 75 6.58 18.80 5.40
CA VAL A 75 5.95 17.48 5.49
C VAL A 75 6.66 16.59 6.50
N ILE A 76 7.99 16.55 6.50
CA ILE A 76 8.76 15.74 7.46
C ILE A 76 8.49 16.19 8.90
N LYS A 77 8.41 17.50 9.15
CA LYS A 77 8.05 18.03 10.48
C LYS A 77 6.64 17.61 10.88
N LYS A 78 5.67 17.71 9.96
CA LYS A 78 4.28 17.35 10.22
C LYS A 78 4.10 15.85 10.43
N ALA A 79 4.75 15.03 9.62
CA ALA A 79 4.76 13.57 9.75
C ALA A 79 5.29 13.13 11.12
N LYS A 80 6.32 13.79 11.66
CA LYS A 80 6.79 13.56 13.03
C LYS A 80 5.73 13.92 14.08
N SER A 81 5.00 15.01 13.89
CA SER A 81 3.92 15.40 14.81
C SER A 81 2.78 14.38 14.86
N PHE A 82 2.45 13.75 13.72
CA PHE A 82 1.43 12.71 13.66
C PHE A 82 1.82 11.45 14.44
N LEU A 83 3.11 11.10 14.46
CA LEU A 83 3.59 9.95 15.23
C LEU A 83 3.47 10.17 16.74
N VAL A 84 3.82 11.36 17.23
CA VAL A 84 3.73 11.71 18.67
C VAL A 84 2.28 11.66 19.16
N ASN A 85 1.32 12.10 18.34
CA ASN A 85 -0.09 12.08 18.70
C ASN A 85 -0.66 10.64 18.77
N HIS A 86 -0.10 9.73 17.97
CA HIS A 86 -0.53 8.33 17.94
C HIS A 86 -0.03 7.56 19.18
N GLU A 87 1.17 7.86 19.69
CA GLU A 87 1.71 7.25 20.92
C GLU A 87 0.93 7.69 22.18
N LYS A 88 0.35 8.90 22.19
CA LYS A 88 -0.51 9.35 23.28
C LYS A 88 -1.88 8.67 23.33
N SER A 89 -2.35 8.11 22.21
CA SER A 89 -3.67 7.46 22.13
C SER A 89 -3.65 5.98 22.53
N THR A 90 -2.47 5.37 22.73
CA THR A 90 -2.33 3.96 23.12
C THR A 90 -2.28 3.72 24.64
N VAL A 91 -2.63 4.71 25.47
CA VAL A 91 -2.59 4.60 26.94
C VAL A 91 -3.99 4.76 27.55
N THR A 92 -4.96 3.96 27.10
CA THR A 92 -6.15 3.56 27.87
C THR A 92 -6.74 2.33 27.17
N ASP A 93 -6.28 1.14 27.54
CA ASP A 93 -7.12 -0.02 27.85
C ASP A 93 -6.23 -1.26 28.05
N THR A 94 -6.16 -1.66 29.31
CA THR A 94 -5.49 -2.87 29.78
C THR A 94 -6.53 -3.98 29.87
N SER A 95 -6.45 -5.02 29.03
CA SER A 95 -6.61 -6.44 29.40
C SER A 95 -6.95 -7.31 28.18
N GLY A 96 -6.14 -8.34 27.88
CA GLY A 96 -6.58 -9.39 26.93
C GLY A 96 -5.51 -10.23 26.20
N THR A 97 -4.57 -10.83 26.93
CA THR A 97 -3.90 -12.13 26.66
C THR A 97 -3.17 -12.47 25.34
N ALA A 98 -1.89 -12.87 25.55
CA ALA A 98 -1.11 -13.91 24.87
C ALA A 98 -0.34 -13.58 23.57
N ARG A 99 1.01 -13.59 23.67
CA ARG A 99 1.90 -14.15 22.64
C ARG A 99 2.15 -15.63 23.01
N PRO A 100 2.47 -16.55 22.08
CA PRO A 100 3.86 -16.61 21.59
C PRO A 100 4.06 -17.08 20.11
N ILE A 101 5.23 -16.70 19.58
CA ILE A 101 6.19 -17.52 18.80
C ILE A 101 5.70 -18.25 17.52
N GLY A 102 6.29 -17.87 16.37
CA GLY A 102 6.39 -18.74 15.17
C GLY A 102 6.23 -18.02 13.83
N GLN A 103 7.26 -17.35 13.31
CA GLN A 103 7.18 -16.63 12.01
C GLN A 103 8.17 -17.06 10.92
N THR A 104 9.08 -18.01 11.17
CA THR A 104 10.13 -18.32 10.19
C THR A 104 9.80 -19.47 9.23
N LEU A 105 9.00 -20.47 9.64
CA LEU A 105 8.71 -21.65 8.80
C LEU A 105 7.58 -21.42 7.77
N ILE A 106 6.64 -20.52 8.09
CA ILE A 106 5.40 -20.28 7.32
C ILE A 106 5.66 -19.47 6.03
N SER A 107 6.77 -18.72 5.96
CA SER A 107 7.09 -17.86 4.81
C SER A 107 7.59 -18.65 3.60
N VAL A 108 8.26 -19.79 3.81
CA VAL A 108 8.82 -20.61 2.74
C VAL A 108 7.72 -21.40 2.03
N GLU A 109 6.80 -22.01 2.79
CA GLU A 109 5.71 -22.82 2.25
C GLU A 109 4.73 -21.99 1.40
N LYS A 110 4.39 -20.77 1.83
CA LYS A 110 3.54 -19.85 1.05
C LYS A 110 4.21 -19.42 -0.26
N SER A 111 5.53 -19.21 -0.23
CA SER A 111 6.30 -18.85 -1.43
C SER A 111 6.38 -20.03 -2.40
N ALA A 112 6.62 -21.24 -1.90
CA ALA A 112 6.62 -22.46 -2.71
C ALA A 112 5.26 -22.72 -3.35
N LEU A 113 4.16 -22.63 -2.58
CA LEU A 113 2.79 -22.77 -3.08
C LEU A 113 2.45 -21.71 -4.13
N PHE A 114 2.89 -20.47 -3.94
CA PHE A 114 2.71 -19.40 -4.93
C PHE A 114 3.46 -19.70 -6.23
N LEU A 115 4.72 -20.13 -6.16
CA LEU A 115 5.51 -20.52 -7.33
C LEU A 115 4.87 -21.69 -8.07
N GLU A 116 4.38 -22.70 -7.36
CA GLU A 116 3.78 -23.89 -7.96
C GLU A 116 2.44 -23.60 -8.65
N ASN A 117 1.60 -22.78 -8.01
CA ASN A 117 0.35 -22.31 -8.61
C ASN A 117 0.62 -21.45 -9.85
N THR A 118 1.63 -20.57 -9.77
CA THR A 118 2.04 -19.70 -10.88
C THR A 118 2.60 -20.52 -12.06
N PHE A 119 3.49 -21.49 -11.78
CA PHE A 119 4.03 -22.40 -12.78
C PHE A 119 2.93 -23.23 -13.46
N SER A 120 1.99 -23.78 -12.67
CA SER A 120 0.86 -24.53 -13.19
C SER A 120 -0.03 -23.69 -14.12
N TYR A 121 -0.26 -22.43 -13.77
CA TYR A 121 -1.00 -21.50 -14.61
C TYR A 121 -0.29 -21.23 -15.94
N PHE A 122 1.01 -20.90 -15.90
CA PHE A 122 1.79 -20.65 -17.11
C PHE A 122 1.92 -21.89 -18.00
N ARG A 123 2.15 -23.07 -17.40
CA ARG A 123 2.20 -24.34 -18.13
C ARG A 123 0.89 -24.59 -18.87
N LYS A 124 -0.26 -24.41 -18.20
CA LYS A 124 -1.58 -24.53 -18.84
C LYS A 124 -1.75 -23.50 -19.96
N ALA A 125 -1.39 -22.24 -19.71
CA ALA A 125 -1.49 -21.18 -20.71
C ALA A 125 -0.66 -21.47 -21.99
N LEU A 126 0.54 -22.04 -21.85
CA LEU A 126 1.37 -22.47 -22.98
C LEU A 126 0.68 -23.54 -23.84
N TYR A 127 0.06 -24.54 -23.21
CA TYR A 127 -0.69 -25.58 -23.92
C TYR A 127 -2.07 -25.13 -24.38
N CYS A 128 -2.62 -24.05 -23.86
CA CYS A 128 -3.94 -23.55 -24.29
C CYS A 128 -3.85 -22.49 -25.39
N SER A 129 -2.65 -21.95 -25.65
CA SER A 129 -2.43 -20.91 -26.65
C SER A 129 -1.91 -21.51 -27.98
N PRO A 130 -2.67 -21.42 -29.09
CA PRO A 130 -2.22 -21.85 -30.41
C PRO A 130 -0.87 -21.26 -30.86
N PRO A 131 -0.62 -19.94 -30.75
CA PRO A 131 0.68 -19.38 -31.14
C PRO A 131 1.84 -19.85 -30.25
N ALA A 132 1.60 -20.09 -28.95
CA ALA A 132 2.64 -20.60 -28.06
C ALA A 132 3.01 -22.06 -28.38
N LYS A 133 2.02 -22.89 -28.71
CA LYS A 133 2.25 -24.26 -29.18
C LYS A 133 3.10 -24.30 -30.45
N GLU A 134 2.75 -23.46 -31.42
CA GLU A 134 3.49 -23.34 -32.68
C GLU A 134 4.94 -22.91 -32.44
N TYR A 135 5.15 -21.97 -31.51
CA TYR A 135 6.48 -21.51 -31.13
C TYR A 135 7.33 -22.62 -30.49
N THR A 136 6.75 -23.43 -29.58
CA THR A 136 7.47 -24.59 -28.99
C THR A 136 7.73 -25.72 -29.98
N GLY A 137 6.91 -25.84 -31.03
CA GLY A 137 7.07 -26.85 -32.09
C GLY A 137 8.15 -26.51 -33.11
N LYS A 138 8.64 -25.26 -33.15
CA LYS A 138 9.70 -24.81 -34.07
C LYS A 138 11.12 -25.18 -33.62
N GLY A 139 11.25 -25.99 -32.57
CA GLY A 139 12.53 -26.40 -31.98
C GLY A 139 13.10 -25.29 -31.09
N ILE A 140 13.55 -25.68 -29.89
CA ILE A 140 14.41 -24.85 -29.03
C ILE A 140 15.85 -25.17 -29.41
#